data_AF-A0A2V6TDZ9-F1
#
_entry.id   AF-A0A2V6TDZ9-F1
#
_cell.length_a   1.000
_cell.length_b   1.000
_cell.length_c   1.000
_cell.angle_alpha   90.00
_cell.angle_beta   90.00
_cell.angle_gamma   90.00
#
_symmetry.space_group_name_H-M   'P 1'
#
loop_
_entity.id
_entity.type
_entity.pdbx_description
1 polymer ?
#
loop_
_entity_poly.entity_id
_entity_poly.type
_entity_poly.pdbx_seq_one_letter_code
_entity_poly.pdbx_strand_id
1 'polypeptide(L)' 'MGGVIIVESIFVVPGMGTLLIESIIHRDFIVLQAIVVLIAAVILILNLLIDLSYGVFDPRVRYQ' A
#
# COMPACT_ATOMS: atom_id res chain seq x y z
N MET A 1 22.65 -8.45 -12.69
CA MET A 1 22.32 -7.01 -12.83
C MET A 1 22.62 -6.22 -11.55
N GLY A 2 23.76 -6.45 -10.88
CA GLY A 2 24.18 -5.71 -9.68
C GLY A 2 25.50 -4.94 -9.83
N GLY A 3 26.31 -5.27 -10.85
CA GLY A 3 27.60 -4.62 -11.07
C GLY A 3 27.52 -3.18 -11.61
N VAL A 4 26.43 -2.83 -12.30
CA VAL A 4 26.21 -1.47 -12.86
C VAL A 4 26.12 -0.42 -11.74
N ILE A 5 25.53 -0.78 -10.59
CA ILE A 5 25.34 0.13 -9.45
C ILE A 5 26.68 0.45 -8.76
N ILE A 6 27.61 -0.51 -8.72
CA ILE A 6 28.94 -0.34 -8.10
C ILE A 6 29.80 0.62 -8.94
N VAL A 7 29.68 0.53 -10.27
CA VAL A 7 30.42 1.41 -11.20
C VAL A 7 29.94 2.86 -11.10
N GLU A 8 28.63 3.11 -10.94
CA GLU A 8 28.08 4.46 -10.76
C GLU A 8 28.63 5.15 -9.48
N SER A 9 28.80 4.39 -8.39
CA SER A 9 29.33 4.88 -7.11
C SER A 9 30.82 5.24 -7.16
N ILE A 10 31.63 4.44 -7.86
CA ILE A 10 33.08 4.65 -7.95
C ILE A 10 33.44 5.85 -8.84
N PHE A 11 32.66 6.10 -9.89
CA PHE A 11 32.90 7.19 -10.84
C PHE A 11 32.13 8.48 -10.53
N VAL A 12 31.30 8.51 -9.46
CA VAL A 12 30.49 9.67 -9.05
C VAL A 12 29.63 10.21 -10.21
N VAL A 13 29.12 9.31 -11.06
CA VAL A 13 28.23 9.65 -12.17
C VAL A 13 26.82 9.21 -11.79
N PRO A 14 25.86 10.15 -11.62
CA PRO A 14 24.50 9.80 -11.25
C PRO A 14 23.81 9.08 -12.42
N GLY A 15 23.43 7.82 -12.20
CA GLY A 15 22.69 7.03 -13.17
C GLY A 15 21.42 6.42 -12.59
N MET A 16 20.69 5.66 -13.43
CA MET A 16 19.38 5.09 -13.10
C MET A 16 19.44 4.09 -11.94
N GLY A 17 20.57 3.40 -11.74
CA GLY A 17 20.74 2.43 -10.65
C GLY A 17 20.75 3.09 -9.26
N THR A 18 21.36 4.27 -9.17
CA THR A 18 21.43 5.06 -7.93
C THR A 18 20.05 5.65 -7.57
N LEU A 19 19.28 6.13 -8.56
CA LEU A 19 17.91 6.64 -8.39
C LEU A 19 16.92 5.55 -7.97
N LEU A 20 17.09 4.30 -8.44
CA LEU A 20 16.26 3.16 -8.03
C LEU A 20 16.47 2.81 -6.54
N ILE A 21 17.71 2.85 -6.05
CA ILE A 21 18.03 2.63 -4.64
C ILE A 21 17.49 3.79 -3.77
N GLU A 22 17.66 5.03 -4.21
CA GLU A 22 17.13 6.20 -3.51
C GLU A 22 15.59 6.17 -3.40
N SER A 23 14.90 5.72 -4.46
CA SER A 23 13.44 5.54 -4.46
C SER A 23 12.97 4.42 -3.50
N ILE A 24 13.81 3.42 -3.24
CA ILE A 24 13.54 2.35 -2.25
C ILE A 24 13.83 2.86 -0.82
N ILE A 25 14.78 3.79 -0.66
CA ILE A 25 15.21 4.35 0.64
C ILE A 25 14.25 5.42 1.17
N HIS A 26 13.46 6.08 0.32
CA HIS A 26 12.35 6.98 0.73
C HIS A 26 11.15 6.20 1.32
N ARG A 27 11.42 5.18 2.14
CA ARG A 27 10.49 4.41 2.98
C ARG A 27 9.82 5.33 4.00
N ASP A 28 8.97 6.23 3.51
CA ASP A 28 8.10 7.04 4.33
C ASP A 28 7.01 6.12 4.89
N PHE A 29 7.36 5.44 5.97
CA PHE A 29 6.45 4.58 6.74
C PHE A 29 5.16 5.34 7.08
N ILE A 30 5.26 6.65 7.30
CA ILE A 30 4.12 7.53 7.58
C ILE A 30 3.15 7.60 6.39
N VAL A 31 3.65 7.75 5.16
CA VAL A 31 2.80 7.85 3.95
C VAL A 31 2.17 6.50 3.63
N LEU A 32 2.95 5.42 3.71
CA LEU A 32 2.45 4.06 3.48
C LEU A 32 1.40 3.69 4.55
N GLN A 33 1.64 4.03 5.81
CA GLN A 33 0.69 3.81 6.90
C GLN A 33 -0.60 4.62 6.71
N ALA A 34 -0.52 5.88 6.27
CA ALA A 34 -1.69 6.70 5.99
C ALA A 34 -2.57 6.09 4.89
N ILE A 35 -1.96 5.58 3.81
CA ILE A 35 -2.67 4.93 2.71
C ILE A 35 -3.31 3.61 3.19
N VAL A 36 -2.59 2.80 3.96
CA VAL A 36 -3.12 1.53 4.50
C VAL A 36 -4.32 1.77 5.42
N VAL A 37 -4.24 2.75 6.33
CA VAL A 37 -5.34 3.11 7.22
C VAL A 37 -6.54 3.63 6.44
N LEU A 38 -6.32 4.45 5.40
CA LEU A 38 -7.38 4.95 4.53
C LEU A 38 -8.12 3.80 3.82
N ILE A 39 -7.37 2.87 3.21
CA ILE A 39 -7.95 1.70 2.53
C ILE A 39 -8.71 0.82 3.52
N ALA A 40 -8.14 0.57 4.71
CA ALA A 40 -8.79 -0.20 5.76
C ALA A 40 -10.11 0.45 6.22
N ALA A 41 -10.14 1.78 6.38
CA ALA A 41 -11.35 2.51 6.76
C ALA A 41 -12.44 2.42 5.67
N VAL A 42 -12.07 2.52 4.39
CA VAL A 42 -13.02 2.37 3.27
C VAL A 42 -13.61 0.95 3.25
N ILE A 43 -12.77 -0.08 3.38
CA ILE A 43 -13.23 -1.47 3.43
C ILE A 43 -14.15 -1.70 4.63
N LEU A 44 -13.82 -1.15 5.80
CA LEU A 44 -14.65 -1.24 6.99
C LEU A 44 -16.03 -0.60 6.77
N ILE A 45 -16.08 0.59 6.17
CA ILE A 45 -17.35 1.28 5.85
C ILE A 45 -18.16 0.46 4.85
N LEU A 46 -17.53 -0.07 3.81
CA LEU A 46 -18.21 -0.91 2.82
C LEU A 46 -18.76 -2.19 3.46
N ASN A 47 -17.98 -2.88 4.29
CA ASN A 47 -18.47 -4.05 5.03
C ASN A 47 -19.64 -3.69 5.94
N LEU A 48 -19.57 -2.57 6.66
CA LEU A 48 -20.68 -2.11 7.52
C LEU A 48 -21.93 -1.78 6.71
N LEU A 49 -21.77 -1.15 5.53
CA LEU A 49 -22.89 -0.88 4.63
C LEU A 49 -23.49 -2.16 4.07
N ILE A 50 -22.66 -3.15 3.77
CA ILE A 50 -23.08 -4.47 3.30
C ILE A 50 -23.86 -5.19 4.41
N ASP A 51 -23.33 -5.24 5.64
CA ASP A 51 -23.99 -5.83 6.80
C ASP A 51 -25.32 -5.12 7.11
N LEU A 52 -25.37 -3.80 7.01
CA LEU A 52 -26.60 -3.03 7.18
C LEU A 52 -27.60 -3.29 6.05
N SER A 53 -27.12 -3.38 4.80
CA SER A 53 -27.95 -3.70 3.64
C SER A 53 -28.51 -5.11 3.75
N TYR A 54 -27.72 -6.08 4.21
CA TYR A 54 -28.20 -7.42 4.53
C TYR A 54 -29.19 -7.39 5.71
N GLY A 55 -28.97 -6.59 6.74
CA GLY A 55 -29.92 -6.43 7.85
C GLY A 55 -31.28 -5.83 7.43
N VAL A 56 -31.28 -4.97 6.40
CA VAL A 56 -32.50 -4.31 5.89
C VAL A 56 -33.19 -5.13 4.79
N PHE A 57 -32.44 -5.78 3.90
CA PHE A 57 -32.98 -6.54 2.77
C PHE A 57 -33.13 -8.04 3.04
N ASP A 58 -32.42 -8.60 4.01
CA ASP A 58 -32.37 -10.05 4.22
C ASP A 58 -32.91 -10.47 5.60
N PRO A 59 -34.20 -10.86 5.70
CA PRO A 59 -34.76 -11.50 6.90
C PRO A 59 -34.22 -12.95 7.11
N ARG A 60 -33.06 -13.30 6.54
CA ARG A 60 -32.46 -14.65 6.61
C ARG A 60 -31.33 -14.82 7.63
N VAL A 61 -30.88 -13.75 8.32
CA VAL A 61 -30.05 -13.86 9.55
C VAL A 61 -30.83 -14.52 10.72
N ARG A 62 -32.04 -15.05 10.48
CA ARG A 62 -32.84 -15.81 11.45
C ARG A 62 -32.77 -17.34 11.28
N TYR A 63 -31.79 -17.90 10.57
CA TYR A 63 -31.53 -19.35 10.67
C TYR A 63 -30.07 -19.66 10.36
N GLN A 64 -29.17 -19.60 11.35
CA GLN A 64 -28.81 -20.72 12.22
C GLN A 64 -28.20 -20.18 13.52
#